data_AF-A0ABD0QLM0-F1
#
_entry.id   AF-A0ABD0QLM0-F1
#
_cell.length_a   1.000
_cell.length_b   1.000
_cell.length_c   1.000
_cell.angle_alpha   90.00
_cell.angle_beta   90.00
_cell.angle_gamma   90.00
#
_symmetry.space_group_name_H-M   'P 1'
#
loop_
_entity.id
_entity.type
_entity.pdbx_description
1 polymer ?
#
loop_
_entity_poly.entity_id
_entity_poly.type
_entity_poly.pdbx_seq_one_letter_code
_entity_poly.pdbx_strand_id
1 'polypeptide(L)'
;IRPLTGPKEGGTRVTIEGENLGLQVREITHVRVAGVRCNPAASEYISAERIVCDMEESLMSSPPGGPVELCIGDCSAEYRTQSSQTYSFV
;
A
#
# COMPACT_ATOMS: atom_id res chain seq x y z
N ILE A 1 -1.87 -1.36 -9.18
CA ILE A 1 -2.59 -0.80 -8.00
C ILE A 1 -3.96 -0.26 -8.41
N ARG A 2 -5.02 -0.51 -7.63
CA ARG A 2 -6.39 -0.04 -7.92
C ARG A 2 -7.13 0.33 -6.62
N PRO A 3 -7.90 1.43 -6.57
CA PRO A 3 -7.96 2.50 -7.57
C PRO A 3 -6.62 3.28 -7.66
N LEU A 4 -6.48 4.11 -8.69
CA LEU A 4 -5.32 5.01 -8.86
C LEU A 4 -5.55 6.40 -8.24
N THR A 5 -6.77 6.66 -7.79
CA THR A 5 -7.19 7.93 -7.19
C THR A 5 -8.06 7.69 -5.97
N GLY A 6 -8.14 8.68 -5.08
CA GLY A 6 -9.13 8.71 -4.02
C GLY A 6 -8.96 9.90 -3.06
N PRO A 7 -9.90 10.08 -2.13
CA PRO A 7 -9.96 11.22 -1.23
C PRO A 7 -8.75 11.28 -0.29
N LYS A 8 -8.28 12.50 0.00
CA LYS A 8 -7.23 12.73 1.02
C LYS A 8 -7.71 12.40 2.43
N GLU A 9 -9.03 12.38 2.65
CA GLU A 9 -9.67 12.03 3.92
C GLU A 9 -9.54 10.52 4.26
N GLY A 10 -8.99 9.71 3.35
CA GLY A 10 -8.77 8.28 3.57
C GLY A 10 -9.99 7.42 3.30
N GLY A 11 -10.02 6.22 3.87
CA GLY A 11 -11.11 5.26 3.69
C GLY A 11 -11.14 4.58 2.31
N THR A 12 -10.15 4.88 1.45
CA THR A 12 -9.99 4.17 0.18
C THR A 12 -9.42 2.78 0.47
N ARG A 13 -10.15 1.75 0.04
CA ARG A 13 -9.64 0.37 -0.01
C ARG A 13 -8.80 0.19 -1.27
N VAL A 14 -7.50 -0.01 -1.10
CA VAL A 14 -6.53 -0.12 -2.19
C VAL A 14 -6.13 -1.59 -2.37
N THR A 15 -6.25 -2.07 -3.61
CA THR A 15 -5.77 -3.37 -4.06
C THR A 15 -4.40 -3.22 -4.73
N ILE A 16 -3.42 -3.91 -4.18
CA ILE A 16 -2.04 -3.99 -4.66
C ILE A 16 -1.83 -5.42 -5.15
N GLU A 17 -1.51 -5.57 -6.43
CA GLU A 17 -1.21 -6.85 -7.06
C GLU A 17 0.25 -6.82 -7.55
N GLY A 18 0.92 -7.94 -7.42
CA GLY A 18 2.32 -8.10 -7.79
C GLY A 18 2.79 -9.54 -7.59
N GLU A 19 4.10 -9.73 -7.55
CA GLU A 19 4.73 -11.02 -7.32
C GLU A 19 5.70 -10.91 -6.13
N ASN A 20 5.95 -12.02 -5.44
CA ASN A 20 6.84 -12.10 -4.28
C ASN A 20 6.44 -11.22 -3.10
N LEU A 21 5.13 -11.00 -2.88
CA LEU A 21 4.59 -10.19 -1.78
C LEU A 21 4.50 -10.94 -0.44
N GLY A 22 5.56 -11.67 -0.06
CA GLY A 22 5.59 -12.52 1.14
C GLY A 22 4.72 -13.78 1.03
N LEU A 23 4.84 -14.69 1.99
CA LEU A 23 4.03 -15.91 2.08
C LEU A 23 2.93 -15.80 3.15
N GLN A 24 3.10 -14.89 4.11
CA GLN A 24 2.19 -14.69 5.22
C GLN A 24 1.91 -13.21 5.42
N VAL A 25 0.65 -12.85 5.68
CA VAL A 25 0.27 -11.43 5.89
C VAL A 25 1.06 -10.73 6.99
N ARG A 26 1.50 -11.46 8.02
CA ARG A 26 2.31 -10.90 9.12
C ARG A 26 3.71 -10.45 8.67
N GLU A 27 4.17 -10.89 7.51
CA GLU A 27 5.41 -10.42 6.90
C GLU A 27 5.20 -9.04 6.26
N ILE A 28 3.96 -8.63 5.97
CA ILE A 28 3.69 -7.28 5.47
C ILE A 28 3.74 -6.30 6.64
N THR A 29 4.94 -5.84 6.97
CA THR A 29 5.18 -4.99 8.15
C THR A 29 4.89 -3.52 7.89
N HIS A 30 4.96 -3.08 6.64
CA HIS A 30 4.74 -1.69 6.27
C HIS A 30 4.11 -1.56 4.89
N VAL A 31 3.03 -0.79 4.78
CA VAL A 31 2.43 -0.38 3.50
C VAL A 31 2.11 1.10 3.56
N ARG A 32 2.56 1.84 2.55
CA ARG A 32 2.18 3.25 2.31
C ARG A 32 1.68 3.44 0.90
N VAL A 33 0.69 4.29 0.73
CA VAL A 33 0.17 4.73 -0.57
C VAL A 33 0.39 6.24 -0.65
N ALA A 34 1.25 6.68 -1.57
CA ALA A 34 1.63 8.09 -1.71
C ALA A 34 2.06 8.73 -0.36
N GLY A 35 2.81 7.97 0.45
CA GLY A 35 3.28 8.39 1.77
C GLY A 35 2.28 8.24 2.92
N VAL A 36 1.00 7.97 2.64
CA VAL A 36 -0.06 7.75 3.64
C VAL A 36 -0.08 6.29 4.08
N ARG A 37 -0.27 6.03 5.38
CA ARG A 37 -0.31 4.66 5.92
C ARG A 37 -1.51 3.90 5.34
N CYS A 38 -1.29 2.62 5.02
CA CYS A 38 -2.34 1.72 4.57
C CYS A 38 -2.30 0.43 5.41
N ASN A 39 -3.43 0.04 5.98
CA ASN A 39 -3.51 -1.09 6.91
C ASN A 39 -3.97 -2.35 6.15
N PRO A 40 -3.15 -3.41 6.04
CA PRO A 40 -3.52 -4.61 5.30
C PRO A 40 -4.74 -5.32 5.90
N ALA A 41 -5.70 -5.69 5.06
CA ALA A 41 -6.86 -6.49 5.40
C ALA A 41 -6.49 -7.98 5.29
N ALA A 42 -6.19 -8.63 6.43
CA ALA A 42 -5.69 -10.00 6.47
C ALA A 42 -6.62 -11.04 5.82
N SER A 43 -7.93 -10.83 5.88
CA SER A 43 -8.93 -11.71 5.26
C SER A 43 -8.91 -11.67 3.72
N GLU A 44 -8.32 -10.64 3.13
CA GLU A 44 -8.30 -10.42 1.69
C GLU A 44 -6.91 -10.59 1.06
N TYR A 45 -5.90 -10.90 1.86
CA TYR A 45 -4.54 -11.19 1.40
C TYR A 45 -4.49 -12.50 0.60
N ILE A 46 -3.81 -12.50 -0.54
CA ILE A 46 -3.42 -13.71 -1.28
C ILE A 46 -1.91 -13.81 -1.23
N SER A 47 -1.42 -14.94 -0.72
CA SER A 47 0.00 -15.26 -0.60
C SER A 47 0.77 -14.89 -1.86
N ALA A 48 1.81 -14.08 -1.70
CA ALA A 48 2.75 -13.62 -2.74
C ALA A 48 2.15 -12.82 -3.92
N GLU A 49 0.83 -12.63 -3.98
CA GLU A 49 0.13 -12.13 -5.17
C GLU A 49 -0.65 -10.83 -4.94
N ARG A 50 -1.36 -10.71 -3.80
CA ARG A 50 -2.31 -9.61 -3.60
C ARG A 50 -2.38 -9.15 -2.15
N ILE A 51 -2.29 -7.83 -1.96
CA ILE A 51 -2.53 -7.14 -0.70
C ILE A 51 -3.71 -6.20 -0.91
N VAL A 52 -4.73 -6.31 -0.07
CA VAL A 52 -5.76 -5.28 0.05
C VAL A 52 -5.49 -4.52 1.34
N CYS A 53 -5.53 -3.21 1.30
CA CYS A 53 -5.31 -2.38 2.49
C CYS A 53 -6.28 -1.19 2.54
N ASP A 54 -6.60 -0.79 3.76
CA ASP A 54 -7.42 0.39 4.03
C ASP A 54 -6.51 1.60 4.28
N MET A 55 -6.59 2.59 3.40
CA MET A 55 -5.78 3.80 3.47
C MET A 55 -6.30 4.74 4.55
N GLU A 56 -5.41 5.23 5.40
CA GLU A 56 -5.72 6.24 6.43
C GLU A 56 -5.94 7.63 5.81
N GLU A 57 -6.33 8.59 6.65
CA GLU A 57 -6.37 10.00 6.28
C GLU A 57 -4.95 10.55 6.06
N SER A 58 -4.81 11.43 5.07
CA SER A 58 -3.58 12.18 4.86
C SER A 58 -3.46 13.30 5.89
N LEU A 59 -2.29 13.39 6.54
CA LEU A 59 -1.97 14.47 7.46
C LEU A 59 -1.67 15.81 6.75
N MET A 60 -1.62 15.81 5.41
CA MET A 60 -1.36 17.00 4.60
C MET A 60 -2.67 17.56 4.05
N SER A 61 -2.81 18.88 4.03
CA SER A 61 -3.96 19.55 3.42
C SER A 61 -4.03 19.39 1.90
N SER A 62 -2.86 19.26 1.26
CA SER A 62 -2.67 19.03 -0.18
C SER A 62 -1.54 18.02 -0.39
N PRO A 63 -1.78 16.71 -0.16
CA PRO A 63 -0.77 15.68 -0.33
C PRO A 63 -0.39 15.51 -1.80
N PRO A 64 0.91 15.35 -2.13
CA PRO A 64 1.32 14.99 -3.47
C PRO A 64 0.91 13.54 -3.78
N GLY A 65 0.68 13.24 -5.06
CA GLY A 65 0.60 11.84 -5.50
C GLY A 65 1.95 11.13 -5.38
N GLY A 66 1.94 9.81 -5.37
CA GLY A 66 3.15 9.01 -5.19
C GLY A 66 2.93 7.51 -5.35
N PRO A 67 4.01 6.71 -5.33
CA PRO A 67 3.89 5.26 -5.46
C PRO A 67 3.30 4.63 -4.19
N VAL A 68 2.94 3.36 -4.30
CA VAL A 68 2.82 2.47 -3.15
C VAL A 68 4.21 1.99 -2.76
N GLU A 69 4.52 2.00 -1.48
CA GLU A 69 5.75 1.46 -0.89
C GLU A 69 5.38 0.33 0.08
N LEU A 70 6.08 -0.80 -0.01
CA LEU A 70 5.84 -1.94 0.86
C LEU A 70 7.15 -2.57 1.37
N CYS A 71 7.12 -3.09 2.60
CA CYS A 71 8.19 -3.87 3.22
C CYS A 71 7.71 -5.28 3.56
N ILE A 72 8.56 -6.29 3.35
CA ILE A 72 8.27 -7.71 3.59
C ILE A 72 9.27 -8.27 4.61
N GLY A 73 8.80 -8.61 5.81
CA GLY A 73 9.65 -8.98 6.95
C GLY A 73 10.25 -7.74 7.58
N ASP A 74 11.35 -7.23 7.02
CA ASP A 74 11.97 -5.98 7.43
C ASP A 74 11.97 -4.93 6.30
N CYS A 75 12.35 -3.68 6.64
CA CYS A 75 12.43 -2.58 5.67
C CYS A 75 13.86 -2.34 5.16
N SER A 76 14.72 -3.38 5.14
CA SER A 76 16.00 -3.29 4.44
C SER A 76 15.79 -3.14 2.93
N ALA A 77 16.83 -2.72 2.22
CA ALA A 77 16.72 -2.38 0.80
C ALA A 77 16.31 -3.58 -0.08
N GLU A 78 16.64 -4.81 0.34
CA GLU A 78 16.32 -6.04 -0.39
C GLU A 78 14.84 -6.45 -0.23
N TYR A 79 14.23 -6.11 0.90
CA TYR A 79 12.85 -6.47 1.25
C TYR A 79 11.85 -5.34 1.07
N ARG A 80 12.26 -4.23 0.45
CA ARG A 80 11.41 -3.09 0.13
C ARG A 80 11.18 -2.99 -1.37
N THR A 81 9.94 -2.71 -1.77
CA THR A 81 9.60 -2.43 -3.17
C THR A 81 8.63 -1.26 -3.29
N GLN A 82 8.51 -0.75 -4.52
CA GLN A 82 7.66 0.37 -4.88
C GLN A 82 6.84 0.04 -6.13
N SER A 83 5.61 0.54 -6.21
CA SER A 83 4.79 0.35 -7.41
C SER A 83 5.32 1.19 -8.58
N SER A 84 5.15 0.68 -9.80
CA SER A 84 5.43 1.41 -11.04
C SER A 84 4.41 2.52 -11.32
N GLN A 85 3.16 2.30 -10.92
CA GLN A 85 2.09 3.30 -11.02
C GLN A 85 2.07 4.19 -9.77
N THR A 86 1.59 5.41 -9.94
CA THR A 86 1.37 6.36 -8.84
C THR A 86 -0.11 6.47 -8.50
N TYR A 87 -0.38 6.70 -7.22
CA TYR A 87 -1.67 7.07 -6.67
C TYR A 87 -1.77 8.60 -6.56
N SER A 88 -2.94 9.17 -6.83
CA SER A 88 -3.19 10.61 -6.70
C SER A 88 -4.42 10.92 -5.84
N PHE A 89 -4.34 12.03 -5.10
CA PHE A 89 -5.44 12.48 -4.25
C PHE A 89 -6.41 13.37 -5.05
N VAL A 90 -7.71 13.26 -4.76
CA VAL A 90 -8.79 14.10 -5.30
C VAL A 90 -9.51 14.88 -4.21
#